data_AF-A0A951YJL1-F1
#
_entry.id   AF-A0A951YJL1-F1
#
_cell.length_a   1.000
_cell.length_b   1.000
_cell.length_c   1.000
_cell.angle_alpha   90.00
_cell.angle_beta   90.00
_cell.angle_gamma   90.00
#
_symmetry.space_group_name_H-M   'P 1'
#
loop_
_entity.id
_entity.type
_entity.pdbx_description
1 polymer ?
#
loop_
_entity_poly.entity_id
_entity_poly.type
_entity_poly.pdbx_seq_one_letter_code
_entity_poly.pdbx_strand_id
1 'polypeptide(L)'
;MDIPLLILAGAVVLFFIILFNFIPVGLWISAVAAGVKVSLFSLLAMRLRRVPPNQIILPLIKADKAGIEVNQNQLEAHFLAGGNVNRVVDALIAADKARIALPFDRAAAIDLAGRDVLDAVKVSVNPRVIQTPNVSAVAKDGIELIATARITVRANLERLVGGAGEETIIARVGEGIVSSIGSTDSYKHTLENPDTISKTVLAKGLDSGTAFEILSIDIADVNVGRNIGAQLQTDQAEADKRVAQAKAEERRAVAVAAEQENRAHVEAMRAKVVEAEAEVPQAVAQAFREGNLGIMDYYQLQNIQSDTTMRGNIGRAAGEGGDHG
;
A
#
# COMPACT_ATOMS: atom_id res chain seq x y z
N MET A 1 88.45 -4.86 -3.10
CA MET A 1 87.45 -5.95 -3.10
C MET A 1 87.29 -6.42 -4.53
N ASP A 2 87.51 -7.69 -4.78
CA ASP A 2 87.42 -8.25 -6.13
C ASP A 2 86.00 -8.03 -6.68
N ILE A 3 85.89 -7.48 -7.90
CA ILE A 3 84.63 -7.27 -8.62
C ILE A 3 83.71 -8.52 -8.57
N PRO A 4 84.20 -9.77 -8.73
CA PRO A 4 83.36 -10.97 -8.54
C PRO A 4 82.83 -11.16 -7.12
N LEU A 5 83.57 -10.76 -6.08
CA LEU A 5 83.11 -10.82 -4.69
C LEU A 5 81.99 -9.80 -4.43
N LEU A 6 82.06 -8.61 -5.04
CA LEU A 6 81.00 -7.60 -4.96
C LEU A 6 79.74 -8.03 -5.71
N ILE A 7 79.87 -8.67 -6.87
CA ILE A 7 78.74 -9.23 -7.64
C ILE A 7 78.08 -10.37 -6.86
N LEU A 8 78.87 -11.27 -6.26
CA LEU A 8 78.35 -12.37 -5.44
C LEU A 8 77.65 -11.85 -4.19
N ALA A 9 78.24 -10.87 -3.48
CA ALA A 9 77.61 -10.24 -2.33
C ALA A 9 76.29 -9.54 -2.72
N GLY A 10 76.27 -8.83 -3.86
CA GLY A 10 75.06 -8.20 -4.40
C GLY A 10 73.96 -9.22 -4.74
N ALA A 11 74.32 -10.35 -5.36
CA ALA A 11 73.39 -11.42 -5.70
C ALA A 11 72.82 -12.10 -4.44
N VAL A 12 73.65 -12.31 -3.41
CA VAL A 12 73.21 -12.86 -2.11
C VAL A 12 72.25 -11.90 -1.42
N VAL A 13 72.56 -10.60 -1.37
CA VAL A 13 71.66 -9.59 -0.79
C VAL A 13 70.34 -9.53 -1.57
N LEU A 14 70.38 -9.55 -2.90
CA LEU A 14 69.17 -9.58 -3.74
C LEU A 14 68.34 -10.84 -3.49
N PHE A 15 68.97 -12.01 -3.36
CA PHE A 15 68.31 -13.26 -3.02
C PHE A 15 67.58 -13.18 -1.66
N PHE A 16 68.25 -12.63 -0.63
CA PHE A 16 67.61 -12.43 0.67
C PHE A 16 66.46 -11.44 0.60
N ILE A 17 66.59 -10.33 -0.15
CA ILE A 17 65.48 -9.37 -0.33
C ILE A 17 64.27 -10.05 -0.97
N ILE A 18 64.47 -10.87 -2.01
CA ILE A 18 63.39 -11.61 -2.67
C ILE A 18 62.77 -12.64 -1.71
N LEU A 19 63.61 -13.36 -0.96
CA LEU A 19 63.17 -14.38 0.00
C LEU A 19 62.34 -13.77 1.14
N PHE A 20 62.82 -12.67 1.75
CA PHE A 20 62.12 -11.97 2.83
C PHE A 20 60.88 -11.22 2.34
N ASN A 21 60.81 -10.83 1.06
CA ASN A 21 59.59 -10.29 0.47
C ASN A 21 58.52 -11.38 0.26
N PHE A 22 58.95 -12.59 -0.10
CA PHE A 22 58.06 -13.71 -0.36
C PHE A 22 57.56 -14.40 0.91
N ILE A 23 58.42 -14.54 1.92
CA ILE A 23 58.09 -15.17 3.20
C ILE A 23 57.79 -14.08 4.24
N PRO A 24 56.54 -13.97 4.75
CA PRO A 24 56.19 -12.96 5.76
C PRO A 24 56.72 -13.36 7.15
N VAL A 25 58.04 -13.29 7.35
CA VAL A 25 58.71 -13.68 8.61
C VAL A 25 58.19 -12.85 9.80
N GLY A 26 57.89 -11.56 9.61
CA GLY A 26 57.32 -10.71 10.67
C GLY A 26 55.94 -11.17 11.16
N LEU A 27 55.09 -11.68 10.27
CA LEU A 27 53.78 -12.23 10.63
C LEU A 27 53.92 -13.56 11.37
N TRP A 28 54.89 -14.38 10.96
CA TRP A 28 55.23 -15.64 11.64
C TRP A 28 55.69 -15.38 13.08
N ILE A 29 56.61 -14.43 13.28
CA ILE A 29 57.08 -14.04 14.62
C ILE A 29 55.91 -13.58 15.48
N SER A 30 55.02 -12.74 14.93
CA SER A 30 53.81 -12.27 15.63
C SER A 30 52.88 -13.41 16.06
N ALA A 31 52.70 -14.43 15.20
CA ALA A 31 51.87 -15.60 15.51
C ALA A 31 52.47 -16.46 16.63
N VAL A 32 53.77 -16.76 16.54
CA VAL A 32 54.49 -17.55 17.55
C VAL A 32 54.52 -16.81 18.89
N ALA A 33 54.79 -15.50 18.87
CA ALA A 33 54.76 -14.67 20.09
C ALA A 33 53.37 -14.59 20.73
N ALA A 34 52.31 -14.75 19.93
CA ALA A 34 50.93 -14.83 20.41
C ALA A 34 50.53 -16.23 20.91
N GLY A 35 51.38 -17.25 20.78
CA GLY A 35 51.09 -18.63 21.18
C GLY A 35 50.49 -19.50 20.07
N VAL A 36 50.25 -18.94 18.88
CA VAL A 36 49.62 -19.64 17.76
C VAL A 36 50.67 -20.42 16.96
N LYS A 37 50.52 -21.75 16.90
CA LYS A 37 51.44 -22.64 16.18
C LYS A 37 51.21 -22.56 14.67
N VAL A 38 51.96 -21.68 13.99
CA VAL A 38 51.93 -21.54 12.52
C VAL A 38 53.29 -21.89 11.94
N SER A 39 53.32 -22.70 10.89
CA SER A 39 54.57 -23.08 10.21
C SER A 39 54.97 -22.04 9.15
N LEU A 40 56.26 -21.83 8.93
CA LEU A 40 56.73 -21.01 7.80
C LEU A 40 56.26 -21.57 6.45
N PHE A 41 56.17 -22.90 6.35
CA PHE A 41 55.67 -23.58 5.16
C PHE A 41 54.17 -23.30 4.90
N SER A 42 53.34 -23.20 5.95
CA SER A 42 51.91 -22.90 5.77
C SER A 42 51.70 -21.47 5.27
N LEU A 43 52.49 -20.50 5.71
CA LEU A 43 52.45 -19.12 5.19
C LEU A 43 52.86 -19.05 3.71
N LEU A 44 53.85 -19.86 3.31
CA LEU A 44 54.25 -20.02 1.92
C LEU A 44 53.12 -20.67 1.09
N ALA A 45 52.52 -21.73 1.62
CA ALA A 45 51.41 -22.45 0.97
C ALA A 45 50.14 -21.59 0.82
N MET A 46 49.88 -20.66 1.75
CA MET A 46 48.80 -19.67 1.61
C MET A 46 49.03 -18.76 0.39
N ARG A 47 50.25 -18.22 0.23
CA ARG A 47 50.58 -17.38 -0.93
C ARG A 47 50.46 -18.15 -2.25
N LEU A 48 50.87 -19.41 -2.29
CA LEU A 48 50.72 -20.26 -3.48
C LEU A 48 49.23 -20.47 -3.85
N ARG A 49 48.35 -20.58 -2.85
CA ARG A 49 46.89 -20.65 -3.01
C ARG A 49 46.22 -19.29 -3.21
N ARG A 50 46.98 -18.21 -3.41
CA ARG A 50 46.52 -16.82 -3.55
C ARG A 50 45.70 -16.30 -2.35
N VAL A 51 45.94 -16.87 -1.16
CA VAL A 51 45.36 -16.37 0.10
C VAL A 51 46.36 -15.44 0.78
N PRO A 52 46.01 -14.17 1.07
CA PRO A 52 46.90 -13.25 1.75
C PRO A 52 47.08 -13.67 3.23
N PRO A 53 48.29 -14.08 3.66
CA PRO A 53 48.47 -14.64 5.01
C PRO A 53 48.05 -13.71 6.14
N ASN A 54 48.21 -12.40 5.95
CA ASN A 54 47.84 -11.40 6.94
C ASN A 54 46.34 -11.42 7.30
N GLN A 55 45.47 -11.72 6.33
CA GLN A 55 44.03 -11.74 6.54
C GLN A 55 43.53 -13.01 7.23
N ILE A 56 44.39 -14.02 7.38
CA ILE A 56 44.07 -15.27 8.06
C ILE A 56 44.71 -15.30 9.45
N ILE A 57 46.00 -15.01 9.53
CA ILE A 57 46.77 -15.16 10.76
C ILE A 57 46.39 -14.13 11.82
N LEU A 58 46.13 -12.86 11.43
CA LEU A 58 45.69 -11.85 12.40
C LEU A 58 44.35 -12.21 13.07
N PRO A 59 43.29 -12.56 12.32
CA PRO A 59 42.06 -13.06 12.94
C PRO A 59 42.27 -14.38 13.70
N LEU A 60 43.15 -15.29 13.25
CA LEU A 60 43.48 -16.50 14.01
C LEU A 60 44.10 -16.17 15.38
N ILE A 61 45.03 -15.21 15.44
CA ILE A 61 45.62 -14.72 16.69
C ILE A 61 44.55 -14.09 17.59
N LYS A 62 43.61 -13.32 17.02
CA LYS A 62 42.49 -12.75 17.80
C LYS A 62 41.61 -13.84 18.40
N ALA A 63 41.27 -14.87 17.61
CA ALA A 63 40.43 -15.98 18.05
C ALA A 63 41.09 -16.77 19.18
N ASP A 64 42.36 -17.15 19.01
CA ASP A 64 43.14 -17.90 20.01
C ASP A 64 43.28 -17.12 21.33
N LYS A 65 43.62 -15.82 21.26
CA LYS A 65 43.68 -14.95 22.45
C LYS A 65 42.33 -14.74 23.14
N ALA A 66 41.23 -14.87 22.40
CA ALA A 66 39.88 -14.80 22.95
C ALA A 66 39.36 -16.16 23.44
N GLY A 67 40.15 -17.25 23.31
CA GLY A 67 39.74 -18.60 23.68
C GLY A 67 38.76 -19.25 22.71
N ILE A 68 38.61 -18.71 21.48
CA ILE A 68 37.72 -19.26 20.47
C ILE A 68 38.48 -20.30 19.64
N GLU A 69 38.02 -21.55 19.69
CA GLU A 69 38.60 -22.63 18.91
C GLU A 69 38.23 -22.48 17.42
N VAL A 70 39.19 -21.99 16.62
CA VAL A 70 39.03 -21.89 15.16
C VAL A 70 40.26 -22.45 14.46
N ASN A 71 40.03 -23.27 13.44
CA ASN A 71 41.12 -23.87 12.66
C ASN A 71 41.59 -22.92 11.55
N GLN A 72 42.90 -22.85 11.33
CA GLN A 72 43.50 -22.12 10.19
C GLN A 72 42.86 -22.53 8.86
N ASN A 73 42.63 -23.83 8.64
CA ASN A 73 42.03 -24.34 7.40
C ASN A 73 40.60 -23.84 7.18
N GLN A 74 39.82 -23.66 8.25
CA GLN A 74 38.45 -23.13 8.18
C GLN A 74 38.46 -21.66 7.76
N LEU A 75 39.36 -20.86 8.33
CA LEU A 75 39.51 -19.45 7.96
C LEU A 75 39.95 -19.28 6.50
N GLU A 76 40.90 -20.10 6.05
CA GLU A 76 41.34 -20.11 4.65
C GLU A 76 40.22 -20.53 3.70
N ALA A 77 39.46 -21.58 4.05
CA ALA A 77 38.33 -22.04 3.24
C ALA A 77 37.24 -20.97 3.12
N HIS A 78 36.92 -20.27 4.22
CA HIS A 78 35.96 -19.16 4.23
C HIS A 78 36.44 -17.99 3.36
N PHE A 79 37.72 -17.65 3.43
CA PHE A 79 38.30 -16.61 2.58
C PHE A 79 38.24 -16.98 1.09
N LEU A 80 38.57 -18.23 0.75
CA LEU A 80 38.51 -18.73 -0.62
C LEU A 80 37.07 -18.79 -1.16
N ALA A 81 36.08 -18.98 -0.29
CA ALA A 81 34.66 -18.88 -0.63
C ALA A 81 34.19 -17.43 -0.84
N GLY A 82 35.06 -16.43 -0.66
CA GLY A 82 34.76 -15.00 -0.83
C GLY A 82 34.23 -14.31 0.43
N GLY A 83 34.29 -14.97 1.59
CA GLY A 83 33.84 -14.43 2.87
C GLY A 83 34.87 -13.53 3.57
N ASN A 84 34.39 -12.76 4.54
CA ASN A 84 35.19 -11.89 5.39
C ASN A 84 35.56 -12.56 6.72
N VAL A 85 36.78 -13.12 6.75
CA VAL A 85 37.36 -13.81 7.92
C VAL A 85 37.38 -12.93 9.18
N ASN A 86 37.78 -11.65 9.04
CA ASN A 86 37.87 -10.74 10.18
C ASN A 86 36.50 -10.51 10.82
N ARG A 87 35.47 -10.27 10.02
CA ARG A 87 34.11 -10.04 10.51
C ARG A 87 33.57 -11.27 11.24
N VAL A 88 33.77 -12.46 10.69
CA VAL A 88 33.35 -13.73 11.32
C VAL A 88 34.03 -13.93 12.66
N VAL A 89 35.35 -13.76 12.74
CA VAL A 89 36.07 -13.91 14.02
C VAL A 89 35.64 -12.86 15.05
N ASP A 90 35.51 -11.60 14.66
CA ASP A 90 35.05 -10.55 15.57
C ASP A 90 33.61 -10.84 16.07
N ALA A 91 32.75 -11.43 15.23
CA ALA A 91 31.40 -11.86 15.61
C ALA A 91 31.42 -13.05 16.58
N LEU A 92 32.28 -14.06 16.37
CA LEU A 92 32.44 -15.19 17.28
C LEU A 92 32.91 -14.75 18.66
N ILE A 93 33.89 -13.83 18.72
CA ILE A 93 34.37 -13.26 19.99
C ILE A 93 33.25 -12.49 20.69
N ALA A 94 32.45 -11.72 19.95
CA ALA A 94 31.32 -10.99 20.51
C ALA A 94 30.23 -11.94 21.04
N ALA A 95 29.95 -13.04 20.32
CA ALA A 95 28.96 -14.03 20.70
C ALA A 95 29.38 -14.78 21.98
N ASP A 96 30.64 -15.20 22.06
CA ASP A 96 31.19 -15.90 23.23
C ASP A 96 31.16 -15.02 24.50
N LYS A 97 31.58 -13.75 24.38
CA LYS A 97 31.49 -12.77 25.49
C LYS A 97 30.05 -12.56 25.97
N ALA A 98 29.08 -12.69 25.08
CA ALA A 98 27.66 -12.60 25.40
C ALA A 98 27.03 -13.96 25.77
N ARG A 99 27.82 -15.04 25.85
CA ARG A 99 27.38 -16.42 26.11
C ARG A 99 26.35 -16.94 25.11
N ILE A 100 26.47 -16.52 23.85
CA ILE A 100 25.63 -16.97 22.74
C ILE A 100 26.36 -18.07 21.97
N ALA A 101 25.73 -19.23 21.83
CA ALA A 101 26.28 -20.34 21.06
C ALA A 101 26.23 -20.04 19.55
N LEU A 102 27.36 -19.63 18.98
CA LEU A 102 27.52 -19.37 17.55
C LEU A 102 28.70 -20.21 17.01
N PRO A 103 28.45 -21.37 16.37
CA PRO A 103 29.51 -22.17 15.77
C PRO A 103 30.08 -21.47 14.52
N PHE A 104 31.35 -21.73 14.21
CA PHE A 104 32.04 -21.14 13.05
C PHE A 104 31.27 -21.34 11.75
N ASP A 105 30.78 -22.56 11.48
CA ASP A 105 30.07 -22.88 10.23
C ASP A 105 28.80 -22.04 10.04
N ARG A 106 28.10 -21.70 11.14
CA ARG A 106 26.93 -20.83 11.10
C ARG A 106 27.31 -19.38 10.86
N ALA A 107 28.35 -18.89 11.54
CA ALA A 107 28.86 -17.54 11.32
C ALA A 107 29.35 -17.35 9.87
N ALA A 108 30.03 -18.36 9.32
CA ALA A 108 30.44 -18.41 7.92
C ALA A 108 29.25 -18.40 6.96
N ALA A 109 28.22 -19.22 7.23
CA ALA A 109 27.01 -19.25 6.41
C ALA A 109 26.27 -17.90 6.37
N ILE A 110 26.21 -17.19 7.49
CA ILE A 110 25.61 -15.85 7.56
C ILE A 110 26.38 -14.85 6.71
N ASP A 111 27.71 -14.85 6.82
CA ASP A 111 28.56 -13.93 6.04
C ASP A 111 28.50 -14.22 4.54
N LEU A 112 28.51 -15.50 4.14
CA LEU A 112 28.35 -15.91 2.73
C LEU A 112 26.96 -15.61 2.17
N ALA A 113 25.93 -15.55 3.02
CA ALA A 113 24.59 -15.09 2.64
C ALA A 113 24.51 -13.56 2.43
N GLY A 114 25.64 -12.83 2.59
CA GLY A 114 25.71 -11.39 2.42
C GLY A 114 25.15 -10.59 3.60
N ARG A 115 24.97 -11.23 4.77
CA ARG A 115 24.49 -10.58 5.99
C ARG A 115 25.68 -10.23 6.90
N ASP A 116 25.58 -9.13 7.64
CA ASP A 116 26.61 -8.78 8.61
C ASP A 116 26.44 -9.58 9.91
N VAL A 117 27.27 -10.61 10.08
CA VAL A 117 27.27 -11.49 11.28
C VAL A 117 27.53 -10.70 12.56
N LEU A 118 28.44 -9.71 12.51
CA LEU A 118 28.82 -8.95 13.69
C LEU A 118 27.68 -8.03 14.13
N ASP A 119 27.00 -7.38 13.20
CA ASP A 119 25.79 -6.60 13.51
C ASP A 119 24.69 -7.51 14.09
N ALA A 120 24.46 -8.68 13.49
CA ALA A 120 23.47 -9.61 13.98
C ALA A 120 23.74 -10.08 15.42
N VAL A 121 24.99 -10.39 15.77
CA VAL A 121 25.36 -10.72 17.16
C VAL A 121 25.13 -9.53 18.08
N LYS A 122 25.55 -8.31 17.70
CA LYS A 122 25.34 -7.10 18.50
C LYS A 122 23.86 -6.84 18.76
N VAL A 123 23.01 -6.99 17.76
CA VAL A 123 21.55 -6.81 17.85
C VAL A 123 20.90 -7.92 18.66
N SER A 124 21.51 -9.11 18.67
CA SER A 124 21.08 -10.22 19.55
C SER A 124 21.32 -9.87 21.03
N VAL A 125 22.45 -9.23 21.34
CA VAL A 125 22.82 -8.83 22.71
C VAL A 125 22.08 -7.57 23.16
N ASN A 126 22.06 -6.56 22.29
CA ASN A 126 21.42 -5.27 22.53
C ASN A 126 20.33 -5.04 21.49
N PRO A 127 19.06 -5.31 21.83
CA PRO A 127 17.93 -5.09 20.94
C PRO A 127 17.89 -3.66 20.41
N ARG A 128 17.41 -3.49 19.18
CA ARG A 128 17.18 -2.16 18.58
C ARG A 128 15.70 -1.88 18.39
N VAL A 129 15.36 -0.60 18.41
CA VAL A 129 13.98 -0.12 18.21
C VAL A 129 13.82 0.32 16.77
N ILE A 130 12.80 -0.21 16.11
CA ILE A 130 12.39 0.13 14.74
C ILE A 130 11.03 0.80 14.82
N GLN A 131 10.85 1.92 14.13
CA GLN A 131 9.56 2.62 14.08
C GLN A 131 8.81 2.29 12.80
N THR A 132 7.51 2.01 12.90
CA THR A 132 6.64 1.82 11.74
C THR A 132 6.33 3.16 11.07
N PRO A 133 6.03 3.18 9.76
CA PRO A 133 5.38 4.33 9.15
C PRO A 133 3.99 4.57 9.78
N ASN A 134 3.37 5.70 9.45
CA ASN A 134 2.00 6.01 9.86
C ASN A 134 1.03 4.99 9.25
N VAL A 135 0.37 4.21 10.11
CA VAL A 135 -0.63 3.22 9.73
C VAL A 135 -2.01 3.84 9.93
N SER A 136 -2.78 3.99 8.85
CA SER A 136 -4.18 4.45 8.91
C SER A 136 -5.14 3.27 8.88
N ALA A 137 -6.13 3.29 9.77
CA ALA A 137 -7.21 2.29 9.83
C ALA A 137 -8.51 2.93 10.32
N VAL A 138 -9.65 2.37 9.91
CA VAL A 138 -10.99 2.90 10.25
C VAL A 138 -11.65 1.95 11.24
N ALA A 139 -12.10 2.47 12.38
CA ALA A 139 -12.89 1.70 13.36
C ALA A 139 -14.32 1.47 12.85
N LYS A 140 -15.09 0.56 13.48
CA LYS A 140 -16.45 0.24 13.02
C LYS A 140 -17.43 1.42 13.09
N ASP A 141 -17.15 2.41 13.92
CA ASP A 141 -17.92 3.67 13.99
C ASP A 141 -17.57 4.66 12.87
N GLY A 142 -16.71 4.28 11.93
CA GLY A 142 -16.39 5.07 10.73
C GLY A 142 -15.35 6.16 10.96
N ILE A 143 -14.68 6.20 12.11
CA ILE A 143 -13.62 7.16 12.40
C ILE A 143 -12.25 6.57 12.04
N GLU A 144 -11.46 7.35 11.29
CA GLU A 144 -10.08 7.03 10.95
C GLU A 144 -9.16 7.28 12.15
N LEU A 145 -8.29 6.32 12.43
CA LEU A 145 -7.20 6.42 13.40
C LEU A 145 -5.86 6.23 12.68
N ILE A 146 -4.90 7.10 13.00
CA ILE A 146 -3.54 7.04 12.48
C ILE A 146 -2.63 6.65 13.65
N ALA A 147 -2.09 5.44 13.60
CA ALA A 147 -1.23 4.90 14.64
C ALA A 147 0.22 4.75 14.15
N THR A 148 1.16 4.95 15.07
CA THR A 148 2.57 4.57 14.88
C THR A 148 3.01 3.64 16.00
N ALA A 149 3.86 2.67 15.69
CA ALA A 149 4.38 1.72 16.65
C ALA A 149 5.92 1.73 16.67
N ARG A 150 6.48 1.49 17.84
CA ARG A 150 7.89 1.17 18.07
C ARG A 150 7.99 -0.32 18.36
N ILE A 151 8.79 -1.00 17.55
CA ILE A 151 9.00 -2.44 17.62
C ILE A 151 10.41 -2.66 18.16
N THR A 152 10.52 -3.28 19.33
CA THR A 152 11.81 -3.70 19.87
C THR A 152 12.12 -5.09 19.34
N VAL A 153 13.15 -5.19 18.49
CA VAL A 153 13.54 -6.45 17.86
C VAL A 153 14.93 -6.90 18.31
N ARG A 154 15.09 -8.23 18.39
CA ARG A 154 16.36 -8.91 18.60
C ARG A 154 16.65 -9.78 17.38
N ALA A 155 17.91 -9.92 16.99
CA ALA A 155 18.28 -10.83 15.92
C ALA A 155 18.22 -12.29 16.38
N ASN A 156 17.56 -13.15 15.59
CA ASN A 156 17.55 -14.59 15.80
C ASN A 156 18.63 -15.24 14.91
N LEU A 157 19.75 -15.61 15.52
CA LEU A 157 20.91 -16.15 14.80
C LEU A 157 20.65 -17.50 14.11
N GLU A 158 19.62 -18.24 14.52
CA GLU A 158 19.27 -19.52 13.89
C GLU A 158 18.54 -19.33 12.56
N ARG A 159 17.69 -18.29 12.47
CA ARG A 159 16.85 -17.99 11.30
C ARG A 159 17.39 -16.85 10.44
N LEU A 160 18.58 -16.35 10.75
CA LEU A 160 19.17 -15.20 10.07
C LEU A 160 19.47 -15.49 8.58
N VAL A 161 19.77 -16.75 8.25
CA VAL A 161 19.94 -17.22 6.86
C VAL A 161 18.60 -17.71 6.33
N GLY A 162 18.08 -17.04 5.29
CA GLY A 162 16.80 -17.38 4.66
C GLY A 162 15.55 -16.83 5.35
N GLY A 163 15.67 -16.25 6.55
CA GLY A 163 14.58 -15.56 7.23
C GLY A 163 14.23 -14.22 6.58
N ALA A 164 12.96 -13.83 6.74
CA ALA A 164 12.48 -12.52 6.29
C ALA A 164 13.09 -11.36 7.10
N GLY A 165 13.30 -10.22 6.45
CA GLY A 165 13.98 -9.05 7.03
C GLY A 165 13.09 -8.14 7.88
N GLU A 166 13.66 -7.01 8.31
CA GLU A 166 12.98 -5.99 9.13
C GLU A 166 11.73 -5.43 8.42
N GLU A 167 11.80 -5.24 7.10
CA GLU A 167 10.68 -4.74 6.28
C GLU A 167 9.43 -5.62 6.39
N THR A 168 9.60 -6.94 6.42
CA THR A 168 8.49 -7.88 6.56
C THR A 168 7.85 -7.78 7.95
N ILE A 169 8.63 -7.54 9.00
CA ILE A 169 8.12 -7.32 10.35
C ILE A 169 7.30 -6.03 10.41
N ILE A 170 7.82 -4.94 9.84
CA ILE A 170 7.11 -3.66 9.77
C ILE A 170 5.76 -3.83 9.06
N ALA A 171 5.74 -4.53 7.93
CA ALA A 171 4.51 -4.77 7.16
C ALA A 171 3.49 -5.62 7.95
N ARG A 172 3.93 -6.71 8.57
CA ARG A 172 3.08 -7.60 9.38
C ARG A 172 2.53 -6.91 10.63
N VAL A 173 3.36 -6.11 11.30
CA VAL A 173 2.91 -5.28 12.43
C VAL A 173 1.89 -4.25 11.96
N GLY A 174 2.13 -3.61 10.81
CA GLY A 174 1.18 -2.69 10.19
C GLY A 174 -0.17 -3.35 9.90
N GLU A 175 -0.18 -4.53 9.27
CA GLU A 175 -1.39 -5.32 9.04
C GLU A 175 -2.09 -5.67 10.36
N GLY A 176 -1.32 -6.08 11.38
CA GLY A 176 -1.82 -6.36 12.71
C GLY A 176 -2.54 -5.16 13.32
N ILE A 177 -1.94 -3.97 13.23
CA ILE A 177 -2.50 -2.70 13.73
C ILE A 177 -3.81 -2.37 13.00
N VAL A 178 -3.81 -2.46 11.66
CA VAL A 178 -5.02 -2.21 10.84
C VAL A 178 -6.15 -3.15 11.25
N SER A 179 -5.84 -4.44 11.36
CA SER A 179 -6.81 -5.47 11.76
C SER A 179 -7.34 -5.22 13.18
N SER A 180 -6.49 -4.81 14.12
CA SER A 180 -6.89 -4.52 15.49
C SER A 180 -7.84 -3.31 15.54
N ILE A 181 -7.47 -2.20 14.90
CA ILE A 181 -8.30 -0.98 14.88
C ILE A 181 -9.64 -1.23 14.19
N GLY A 182 -9.64 -1.93 13.05
CA GLY A 182 -10.87 -2.27 12.31
C GLY A 182 -11.81 -3.22 13.05
N SER A 183 -11.29 -3.97 14.03
CA SER A 183 -12.11 -4.87 14.86
C SER A 183 -12.81 -4.17 16.03
N THR A 184 -12.37 -2.96 16.39
CA THR A 184 -12.91 -2.18 17.51
C THR A 184 -14.25 -1.53 17.16
N ASP A 185 -15.22 -1.60 18.08
CA ASP A 185 -16.56 -1.03 17.87
C ASP A 185 -16.55 0.51 17.83
N SER A 186 -15.70 1.15 18.63
CA SER A 186 -15.53 2.59 18.62
C SER A 186 -14.07 3.04 18.74
N TYR A 187 -13.71 4.13 18.04
CA TYR A 187 -12.37 4.73 18.12
C TYR A 187 -11.98 5.11 19.56
N LYS A 188 -12.95 5.43 20.41
CA LYS A 188 -12.73 5.81 21.82
C LYS A 188 -12.05 4.70 22.61
N HIS A 189 -12.45 3.44 22.42
CA HIS A 189 -11.84 2.31 23.11
C HIS A 189 -10.35 2.18 22.78
N THR A 190 -9.98 2.44 21.52
CA THR A 190 -8.59 2.42 21.09
C THR A 190 -7.79 3.57 21.69
N LEU A 191 -8.37 4.77 21.82
CA LEU A 191 -7.72 5.91 22.45
C LEU A 191 -7.57 5.75 23.97
N GLU A 192 -8.56 5.15 24.63
CA GLU A 192 -8.52 4.89 26.07
C GLU A 192 -7.46 3.85 26.44
N ASN A 193 -7.25 2.84 25.58
CA ASN A 193 -6.33 1.74 25.84
C ASN A 193 -5.55 1.31 24.57
N PRO A 194 -4.56 2.11 24.11
CA PRO A 194 -3.77 1.80 22.91
C PRO A 194 -2.97 0.49 23.04
N ASP A 195 -2.65 0.07 24.26
CA ASP A 195 -1.97 -1.21 24.56
C ASP A 195 -2.77 -2.46 24.15
N THR A 196 -4.08 -2.32 23.92
CA THR A 196 -4.89 -3.43 23.42
C THR A 196 -4.48 -3.82 22.00
N ILE A 197 -4.04 -2.85 21.19
CA ILE A 197 -3.50 -3.09 19.86
C ILE A 197 -2.23 -3.92 19.97
N SER A 198 -1.26 -3.49 20.76
CA SER A 198 0.03 -4.19 20.86
C SER A 198 -0.13 -5.63 21.35
N LYS A 199 -0.98 -5.88 22.34
CA LYS A 199 -1.27 -7.24 22.83
C LYS A 199 -1.89 -8.13 21.75
N THR A 200 -2.87 -7.61 21.03
CA THR A 200 -3.55 -8.35 19.95
C THR A 200 -2.62 -8.65 18.79
N VAL A 201 -1.75 -7.70 18.45
CA VAL A 201 -0.76 -7.81 17.38
C VAL A 201 0.35 -8.81 17.75
N LEU A 202 0.86 -8.74 18.98
CA LEU A 202 1.89 -9.66 19.48
C LEU A 202 1.38 -11.11 19.55
N ALA A 203 0.11 -11.31 19.91
CA ALA A 203 -0.51 -12.64 19.98
C ALA A 203 -0.57 -13.39 18.63
N LYS A 204 -0.43 -12.69 17.50
CA LYS A 204 -0.45 -13.31 16.16
C LYS A 204 0.88 -13.96 15.74
N GLY A 205 1.95 -13.84 16.53
CA GLY A 205 3.24 -14.49 16.23
C GLY A 205 3.89 -13.98 14.94
N LEU A 206 3.99 -12.66 14.80
CA LEU A 206 4.41 -11.97 13.57
C LEU A 206 5.86 -12.22 13.16
N ASP A 207 6.68 -12.71 14.09
CA ASP A 207 8.08 -13.06 13.95
C ASP A 207 8.32 -14.51 13.46
N SER A 208 7.25 -15.24 13.17
CA SER A 208 7.35 -16.57 12.56
C SER A 208 8.00 -16.50 11.17
N GLY A 209 9.11 -17.22 11.01
CA GLY A 209 9.89 -17.23 9.75
C GLY A 209 10.70 -15.96 9.47
N THR A 210 10.86 -15.05 10.44
CA THR A 210 11.73 -13.87 10.29
C THR A 210 13.12 -14.11 10.87
N ALA A 211 14.07 -13.31 10.39
CA ALA A 211 15.45 -13.23 10.87
C ALA A 211 15.56 -12.56 12.27
N PHE A 212 14.45 -12.01 12.78
CA PHE A 212 14.36 -11.35 14.07
C PHE A 212 13.27 -11.97 14.92
N GLU A 213 13.35 -11.71 16.22
CA GLU A 213 12.38 -12.02 17.25
C GLU A 213 11.87 -10.70 17.84
N ILE A 214 10.55 -10.60 18.02
CA ILE A 214 9.91 -9.39 18.54
C ILE A 214 9.83 -9.50 20.06
N LEU A 215 10.47 -8.57 20.76
CA LEU A 215 10.43 -8.49 22.22
C LEU A 215 9.23 -7.68 22.71
N SER A 216 8.99 -6.53 22.10
CA SER A 216 7.84 -5.67 22.39
C SER A 216 7.37 -4.94 21.13
N ILE A 217 6.08 -4.62 21.14
CA ILE A 217 5.46 -3.68 20.21
C ILE A 217 4.78 -2.65 21.08
N ASP A 218 5.20 -1.41 20.98
CA ASP A 218 4.69 -0.30 21.79
C ASP A 218 4.03 0.70 20.85
N ILE A 219 2.79 1.10 21.12
CA ILE A 219 2.12 2.13 20.31
C ILE A 219 2.70 3.49 20.72
N ALA A 220 3.39 4.13 19.79
CA ALA A 220 4.09 5.39 20.06
C ALA A 220 3.13 6.59 20.03
N ASP A 221 2.15 6.56 19.13
CA ASP A 221 1.16 7.63 18.98
C ASP A 221 -0.11 7.11 18.28
N VAL A 222 -1.27 7.66 18.64
CA VAL A 222 -2.58 7.37 18.01
C VAL A 222 -3.34 8.68 17.85
N ASN A 223 -3.54 9.11 16.61
CA ASN A 223 -4.27 10.33 16.29
C ASN A 223 -5.61 10.02 15.63
N VAL A 224 -6.61 10.87 15.88
CA VAL A 224 -7.90 10.83 15.19
C VAL A 224 -7.77 11.56 13.86
N GLY A 225 -8.12 10.86 12.79
CA GLY A 225 -8.15 11.38 11.42
C GLY A 225 -9.54 11.86 11.01
N ARG A 226 -9.97 11.49 9.81
CA ARG A 226 -11.26 11.89 9.25
C ARG A 226 -12.41 11.01 9.72
N ASN A 227 -13.61 11.58 9.73
CA ASN A 227 -14.85 10.82 9.90
C ASN A 227 -15.30 10.27 8.53
N ILE A 228 -14.76 9.11 8.16
CA ILE A 228 -15.09 8.42 6.91
C ILE A 228 -16.56 8.02 6.89
N GLY A 229 -17.13 7.62 8.02
CA GLY A 229 -18.55 7.28 8.14
C GLY A 229 -19.47 8.44 7.75
N ALA A 230 -19.25 9.63 8.29
CA ALA A 230 -20.02 10.83 7.96
C ALA A 230 -19.82 11.27 6.51
N GLN A 231 -18.59 11.13 5.99
CA GLN A 231 -18.30 11.43 4.59
C GLN A 231 -19.06 10.50 3.64
N LEU A 232 -18.99 9.18 3.87
CA LEU A 232 -19.74 8.19 3.09
C LEU A 232 -21.26 8.41 3.17
N GLN A 233 -21.79 8.79 4.34
CA GLN A 233 -23.21 9.13 4.49
C GLN A 233 -23.60 10.38 3.69
N THR A 234 -22.74 11.40 3.67
CA THR A 234 -22.95 12.61 2.88
C THR A 234 -22.92 12.30 1.39
N ASP A 235 -21.92 11.52 0.96
CA ASP A 235 -21.77 11.10 -0.44
C ASP A 235 -22.97 10.26 -0.91
N GLN A 236 -23.45 9.36 -0.05
CA GLN A 236 -24.65 8.57 -0.31
C GLN A 236 -25.90 9.45 -0.42
N ALA A 237 -26.08 10.39 0.50
CA ALA A 237 -27.22 11.32 0.46
C ALA A 237 -27.20 12.22 -0.78
N GLU A 238 -26.01 12.64 -1.22
CA GLU A 238 -25.85 13.41 -2.45
C GLU A 238 -26.17 12.58 -3.69
N ALA A 239 -25.73 11.31 -3.74
CA ALA A 239 -26.09 10.38 -4.79
C ALA A 239 -27.61 10.15 -4.85
N ASP A 240 -28.24 9.91 -3.70
CA ASP A 240 -29.69 9.72 -3.60
C ASP A 240 -30.47 10.97 -4.04
N LYS A 241 -29.98 12.17 -3.67
CA LYS A 241 -30.53 13.45 -4.14
C LYS A 241 -30.46 13.57 -5.66
N ARG A 242 -29.33 13.22 -6.28
CA ARG A 242 -29.16 13.27 -7.75
C ARG A 242 -30.12 12.31 -8.44
N VAL A 243 -30.30 11.10 -7.91
CA VAL A 243 -31.27 10.12 -8.44
C VAL A 243 -32.70 10.63 -8.30
N ALA A 244 -33.05 11.21 -7.15
CA ALA A 244 -34.37 11.79 -6.93
C ALA A 244 -34.66 12.97 -7.87
N GLN A 245 -33.67 13.84 -8.10
CA GLN A 245 -33.76 14.95 -9.05
C GLN A 245 -33.94 14.45 -10.48
N ALA A 246 -33.16 13.45 -10.91
CA ALA A 246 -33.29 12.85 -12.24
C ALA A 246 -34.69 12.23 -12.45
N LYS A 247 -35.23 11.50 -11.46
CA LYS A 247 -36.60 10.95 -11.53
C LYS A 247 -37.67 12.04 -11.55
N ALA A 248 -37.47 13.15 -10.84
CA ALA A 248 -38.40 14.28 -10.88
C ALA A 248 -38.39 14.96 -12.26
N GLU A 249 -37.22 15.09 -12.86
CA GLU A 249 -37.07 15.63 -14.21
C GLU A 249 -37.67 14.71 -15.28
N GLU A 250 -37.46 13.39 -15.17
CA GLU A 250 -38.11 12.39 -16.01
C GLU A 250 -39.63 12.48 -15.94
N ARG A 251 -40.21 12.54 -14.73
CA ARG A 251 -41.66 12.72 -14.54
C ARG A 251 -42.17 14.02 -15.13
N ARG A 252 -41.40 15.10 -14.98
CA ARG A 252 -41.73 16.40 -15.56
C ARG A 252 -41.73 16.33 -17.08
N ALA A 253 -40.74 15.67 -17.69
CA ALA A 253 -40.66 15.46 -19.12
C ALA A 253 -41.86 14.66 -19.66
N VAL A 254 -42.25 13.58 -18.96
CA VAL A 254 -43.44 12.78 -19.32
C VAL A 254 -44.72 13.60 -19.19
N ALA A 255 -44.88 14.39 -18.12
CA ALA A 255 -46.05 15.23 -17.94
C ALA A 255 -46.17 16.31 -19.05
N VAL A 256 -45.06 16.94 -19.42
CA VAL A 256 -45.01 17.90 -20.52
C VAL A 256 -45.33 17.22 -21.85
N ALA A 257 -44.78 16.02 -22.11
CA ALA A 257 -45.09 15.26 -23.32
C ALA A 257 -46.58 14.92 -23.40
N ALA A 258 -47.18 14.46 -22.30
CA ALA A 258 -48.61 14.17 -22.22
C ALA A 258 -49.48 15.44 -22.40
N GLU A 259 -49.05 16.59 -21.87
CA GLU A 259 -49.72 17.87 -22.12
C GLU A 259 -49.70 18.24 -23.61
N GLN A 260 -48.56 18.08 -24.29
CA GLN A 260 -48.44 18.33 -25.73
C GLN A 260 -49.27 17.36 -26.56
N GLU A 261 -49.26 16.07 -26.21
CA GLU A 261 -50.08 15.05 -26.86
C GLU A 261 -51.58 15.37 -26.72
N ASN A 262 -52.01 15.77 -25.52
CA ASN A 262 -53.40 16.19 -25.27
C ASN A 262 -53.77 17.46 -26.05
N ARG A 263 -52.87 18.45 -26.15
CA ARG A 263 -53.11 19.64 -26.99
C ARG A 263 -53.25 19.27 -28.45
N ALA A 264 -52.36 18.45 -28.98
CA ALA A 264 -52.44 17.95 -30.34
C ALA A 264 -53.73 17.15 -30.58
N HIS A 265 -54.16 16.34 -29.61
CA HIS A 265 -55.43 15.62 -29.67
C HIS A 265 -56.65 16.55 -29.68
N VAL A 266 -56.65 17.61 -28.85
CA VAL A 266 -57.72 18.63 -28.86
C VAL A 266 -57.76 19.35 -30.21
N GLU A 267 -56.61 19.70 -30.78
CA GLU A 267 -56.54 20.32 -32.12
C GLU A 267 -57.04 19.38 -33.21
N ALA A 268 -56.66 18.10 -33.19
CA ALA A 268 -57.14 17.09 -34.13
C ALA A 268 -58.67 16.89 -34.03
N MET A 269 -59.21 16.86 -32.80
CA MET A 269 -60.66 16.77 -32.59
C MET A 269 -61.39 18.03 -33.05
N ARG A 270 -60.82 19.22 -32.82
CA ARG A 270 -61.35 20.47 -33.38
C ARG A 270 -61.37 20.45 -34.90
N ALA A 271 -60.32 19.96 -35.54
CA ALA A 271 -60.27 19.80 -36.99
C ALA A 271 -61.39 18.88 -37.50
N LYS A 272 -61.65 17.76 -36.81
CA LYS A 272 -62.78 16.87 -37.15
C LYS A 272 -64.15 17.53 -36.98
N VAL A 273 -64.33 18.35 -35.93
CA VAL A 273 -65.58 19.12 -35.74
C VAL A 273 -65.76 20.10 -36.90
N VAL A 274 -64.70 20.82 -37.29
CA VAL A 274 -64.75 21.75 -38.42
C VAL A 274 -65.02 21.02 -39.74
N GLU A 275 -64.44 19.83 -39.96
CA GLU A 275 -64.73 18.98 -41.12
C GLU A 275 -66.21 18.57 -41.17
N ALA A 276 -66.77 18.08 -40.06
CA ALA A 276 -68.18 17.73 -39.95
C ALA A 276 -69.12 18.95 -40.10
N GLU A 277 -68.74 20.11 -39.55
CA GLU A 277 -69.48 21.36 -39.75
C GLU A 277 -69.44 21.81 -41.21
N ALA A 278 -68.34 21.57 -41.93
CA ALA A 278 -68.22 21.89 -43.35
C ALA A 278 -69.07 20.98 -44.25
N GLU A 279 -69.41 19.76 -43.82
CA GLU A 279 -70.37 18.90 -44.52
C GLU A 279 -71.77 19.52 -44.54
N VAL A 280 -72.17 20.31 -43.55
CA VAL A 280 -73.51 20.92 -43.47
C VAL A 280 -73.76 21.91 -44.62
N PRO A 281 -72.91 22.92 -44.88
CA PRO A 281 -73.02 23.77 -46.06
C PRO A 281 -72.98 22.99 -47.37
N GLN A 282 -72.14 21.96 -47.47
CA GLN A 282 -72.06 21.13 -48.68
C GLN A 282 -73.36 20.36 -48.92
N ALA A 283 -73.95 19.77 -47.88
CA ALA A 283 -75.24 19.08 -47.92
C ALA A 283 -76.38 20.05 -48.26
N VAL A 284 -76.38 21.27 -47.69
CA VAL A 284 -77.35 22.33 -48.03
C VAL A 284 -77.20 22.73 -49.51
N ALA A 285 -75.98 22.93 -49.99
CA ALA A 285 -75.71 23.22 -51.40
C ALA A 285 -76.12 22.08 -52.35
N GLN A 286 -76.01 20.82 -51.90
CA GLN A 286 -76.51 19.65 -52.63
C GLN A 286 -78.05 19.63 -52.67
N ALA A 287 -78.72 19.88 -51.53
CA ALA A 287 -80.18 19.94 -51.44
C ALA A 287 -80.77 21.05 -52.34
N PHE A 288 -80.08 22.18 -52.48
CA PHE A 288 -80.43 23.22 -53.45
C PHE A 288 -80.29 22.76 -54.91
N ARG A 289 -79.22 22.04 -55.26
CA ARG A 289 -79.00 21.51 -56.61
C ARG A 289 -80.00 20.44 -57.01
N GLU A 290 -80.40 19.59 -56.06
CA GLU A 290 -81.38 18.51 -56.25
C GLU A 290 -82.83 19.01 -56.20
N GLY A 291 -83.06 20.29 -55.87
CA GLY A 291 -84.40 20.90 -55.83
C GLY A 291 -85.21 20.61 -54.56
N ASN A 292 -84.56 20.07 -53.53
CA ASN A 292 -85.19 19.68 -52.27
C ASN A 292 -85.32 20.84 -51.25
N LEU A 293 -84.69 21.99 -51.52
CA LEU A 293 -84.77 23.21 -50.69
C LEU A 293 -85.00 24.45 -51.57
N GLY A 294 -86.02 25.26 -51.25
CA GLY A 294 -86.36 26.48 -51.99
C GLY A 294 -85.63 27.73 -51.50
N ILE A 295 -85.55 28.76 -52.36
CA ILE A 295 -84.91 30.05 -52.02
C ILE A 295 -85.59 30.72 -50.81
N MET A 296 -86.93 30.64 -50.73
CA MET A 296 -87.68 31.21 -49.60
C MET A 296 -87.41 30.48 -48.28
N ASP A 297 -87.17 29.17 -48.31
CA ASP A 297 -86.89 28.36 -47.11
C ASP A 297 -85.51 28.69 -46.53
N TYR A 298 -84.53 28.97 -47.39
CA TYR A 298 -83.19 29.41 -46.95
C TYR A 298 -83.20 30.78 -46.29
N TYR A 299 -83.94 31.75 -46.84
CA TYR A 299 -84.10 33.06 -46.20
C TYR A 299 -84.82 32.94 -44.84
N GLN A 300 -85.79 32.04 -44.70
CA GLN A 300 -86.39 31.76 -43.38
C GLN A 300 -85.39 31.16 -42.40
N LEU A 301 -84.59 30.19 -42.85
CA LEU A 301 -83.57 29.54 -42.02
C LEU A 301 -82.51 30.56 -41.56
N GLN A 302 -82.06 31.44 -42.46
CA GLN A 302 -81.12 32.52 -42.15
C GLN A 302 -81.72 33.57 -41.18
N ASN A 303 -83.01 33.89 -41.31
CA ASN A 303 -83.70 34.76 -40.37
C ASN A 303 -83.77 34.13 -38.97
N ILE A 304 -84.14 32.85 -38.87
CA ILE A 304 -84.21 32.14 -37.58
C ILE A 304 -82.82 32.04 -36.93
N GLN A 305 -81.77 31.76 -37.70
CA GLN A 305 -80.38 31.77 -37.19
C GLN A 305 -79.96 33.15 -36.70
N SER A 306 -80.33 34.22 -37.42
CA SER A 306 -80.05 35.60 -37.02
C SER A 306 -80.78 35.96 -35.73
N ASP A 307 -82.04 35.56 -35.60
CA ASP A 307 -82.85 35.76 -34.39
C ASP A 307 -82.28 34.98 -33.19
N THR A 308 -81.83 33.75 -33.43
CA THR A 308 -81.18 32.91 -32.41
C THR A 308 -79.85 33.49 -31.95
N THR A 309 -79.05 34.01 -32.88
CA THR A 309 -77.76 34.67 -32.58
C THR A 309 -77.99 35.97 -31.80
N MET A 310 -78.97 36.78 -32.19
CA MET A 310 -79.39 37.97 -31.45
C MET A 310 -79.82 37.62 -30.02
N ARG A 311 -80.65 36.58 -29.84
CA ARG A 311 -81.07 36.10 -28.51
C ARG A 311 -79.90 35.56 -27.68
N GLY A 312 -78.99 34.81 -28.29
CA GLY A 312 -77.79 34.30 -27.62
C GLY A 312 -76.87 35.43 -27.14
N ASN A 313 -76.68 36.47 -27.96
CA ASN A 313 -75.89 37.65 -27.60
C ASN A 313 -76.56 38.49 -26.50
N ILE A 314 -77.88 38.64 -26.53
CA ILE A 314 -78.64 39.30 -25.44
C ILE A 314 -78.54 38.49 -24.14
N GLY A 315 -78.64 37.16 -24.21
CA GLY A 315 -78.48 36.27 -23.05
C GLY A 315 -77.07 36.32 -22.43
N ARG A 316 -76.03 36.46 -23.26
CA ARG A 316 -74.64 36.63 -22.81
C ARG A 316 -74.39 38.00 -22.18
N ALA A 317 -74.92 39.06 -22.79
CA ALA A 317 -74.86 40.43 -22.25
C ALA A 317 -75.63 40.60 -20.93
N ALA A 318 -76.72 39.85 -20.73
CA ALA A 318 -77.46 39.82 -19.47
C ALA A 318 -76.75 39.02 -18.35
N GLY A 319 -75.88 38.07 -18.71
CA GLY A 319 -75.10 37.27 -17.75
C GLY A 319 -73.82 37.94 -17.23
N GLU A 320 -73.24 38.88 -17.99
CA GLU A 320 -72.01 39.60 -17.60
C GLU A 320 -72.27 40.80 -16.66
N GLY A 321 -73.53 41.18 -16.40
CA GLY A 321 -73.90 42.26 -15.48
C GLY A 321 -74.04 41.87 -14.00
N GLY A 322 -73.73 40.61 -13.63
CA GLY A 322 -74.04 40.04 -12.32
C GLY A 322 -72.86 39.65 -11.43
N ASP A 323 -71.61 39.86 -11.84
CA ASP A 323 -70.42 39.44 -11.06
C ASP A 323 -69.44 40.60 -10.82
N HIS A 324 -69.93 41.63 -10.13
CA HIS A 324 -69.10 42.57 -9.39
C HIS A 324 -69.68 42.72 -7.98
N GLY A 325 -69.14 41.92 -7.06
CA GLY A 325 -69.39 41.96 -5.62
C GLY A 325 -68.36 41.13 -4.87
#